data_AF-A0A369MSU5-F1
#
_entry.id   AF-A0A369MSU5-F1
#
_cell.length_a   1.000
_cell.length_b   1.000
_cell.length_c   1.000
_cell.angle_alpha   90.00
_cell.angle_beta   90.00
_cell.angle_gamma   90.00
#
_symmetry.space_group_name_H-M   'P 1'
#
loop_
_entity.id
_entity.type
_entity.pdbx_description
1 polymer ?
#
loop_
_entity_poly.entity_id
_entity_poly.type
_entity_poly.pdbx_seq_one_letter_code
_entity_poly.pdbx_strand_id
1 'polypeptide(L)'
;MDMAALDETAAATSREAAACGGLTSPAWGEEAGSGSEGIPGMAEACRRFPLPSPDEAAHALRELSWGEHFVAGRMVPSKGGSDLYLYNLHSAAVFLLDRDEARVGKGADQIIKLIDVDAFVAWLRDTVGDATLADAIARECPADDPYRDRLENVQRLLALRMVQYGAASDAMNAADAEQDEGA
;
A
#
# COMPACT_ATOMS: atom_id res chain seq x y z
N MET A 1 63.97 -13.04 -25.30
CA MET A 1 63.56 -14.30 -25.94
C MET A 1 62.89 -15.09 -24.83
N ASP A 2 61.57 -15.25 -24.73
CA ASP A 2 60.54 -15.45 -25.76
C ASP A 2 59.16 -14.84 -25.40
N MET A 3 58.29 -14.72 -26.41
CA MET A 3 56.94 -14.14 -26.46
C MET A 3 55.80 -15.18 -26.34
N ALA A 4 54.57 -14.66 -26.10
CA ALA A 4 53.23 -15.20 -26.44
C ALA A 4 52.61 -16.22 -25.45
N ALA A 5 51.31 -16.30 -25.14
CA ALA A 5 50.04 -15.64 -25.52
C ALA A 5 49.03 -15.91 -24.36
N LEU A 6 48.26 -14.92 -23.88
CA LEU A 6 46.82 -14.70 -24.11
C LEU A 6 45.90 -15.93 -24.30
N ASP A 7 44.95 -16.01 -23.36
CA ASP A 7 43.49 -16.18 -23.53
C ASP A 7 42.83 -17.56 -23.67
N GLU A 8 41.61 -17.57 -23.13
CA GLU A 8 40.42 -18.34 -23.50
C GLU A 8 40.01 -19.66 -22.77
N THR A 9 38.79 -19.56 -22.23
CA THR A 9 37.69 -20.55 -22.20
C THR A 9 37.62 -21.60 -21.07
N ALA A 10 36.81 -21.27 -20.07
CA ALA A 10 36.18 -22.24 -19.17
C ALA A 10 35.10 -23.04 -19.92
N ALA A 11 35.28 -24.36 -19.98
CA ALA A 11 34.32 -25.29 -20.53
C ALA A 11 33.42 -25.91 -19.44
N ALA A 12 32.13 -25.74 -19.65
CA ALA A 12 30.98 -26.57 -19.29
C ALA A 12 31.15 -27.78 -18.34
N THR A 13 30.28 -27.87 -17.34
CA THR A 13 29.65 -29.15 -16.98
C THR A 13 28.21 -28.92 -16.54
N SER A 14 27.27 -29.48 -17.30
CA SER A 14 25.83 -29.59 -17.02
C SER A 14 25.48 -31.03 -16.63
N ARG A 15 24.33 -31.16 -15.94
CA ARG A 15 23.58 -32.37 -15.53
C ARG A 15 24.06 -33.01 -14.22
N GLU A 16 23.21 -33.44 -13.30
CA GLU A 16 21.78 -33.77 -13.32
C GLU A 16 21.30 -33.85 -11.86
N ALA A 17 20.07 -33.41 -11.57
CA ALA A 17 19.33 -33.88 -10.39
C ALA A 17 17.84 -33.85 -10.71
N ALA A 18 17.27 -35.05 -10.84
CA ALA A 18 15.87 -35.32 -11.06
C ALA A 18 15.07 -35.12 -9.76
N ALA A 19 13.85 -34.61 -9.90
CA ALA A 19 12.65 -35.21 -9.31
C ALA A 19 11.41 -34.55 -9.93
N CYS A 20 10.72 -35.29 -10.79
CA CYS A 20 9.35 -35.01 -11.17
C CYS A 20 8.46 -35.18 -9.93
N GLY A 21 7.86 -34.08 -9.47
CA GLY A 21 6.73 -34.07 -8.54
C GLY A 21 5.83 -32.92 -8.97
N GLY A 22 4.63 -33.24 -9.45
CA GLY A 22 3.75 -32.30 -10.12
C GLY A 22 3.39 -31.09 -9.25
N LEU A 23 3.61 -29.89 -9.77
CA LEU A 23 2.85 -28.72 -9.32
C LEU A 23 1.57 -28.68 -10.16
N THR A 24 0.50 -29.21 -9.58
CA THR A 24 -0.83 -28.73 -9.94
C THR A 24 -0.88 -27.27 -9.50
N SER A 25 -1.10 -26.37 -10.46
CA SER A 25 -1.56 -25.01 -10.17
C SER A 25 -2.69 -25.05 -9.14
N PRO A 26 -2.79 -24.13 -8.16
CA PRO A 26 -4.09 -23.82 -7.64
C PRO A 26 -4.79 -23.02 -8.75
N ALA A 27 -5.50 -23.75 -9.60
CA ALA A 27 -6.63 -23.19 -10.32
C ALA A 27 -7.62 -22.76 -9.23
N TRP A 28 -7.92 -21.47 -9.16
CA TRP A 28 -9.12 -21.02 -8.48
C TRP A 28 -10.31 -21.69 -9.17
N GLY A 29 -10.85 -22.72 -8.52
CA GLY A 29 -11.96 -23.53 -8.99
C GLY A 29 -12.70 -24.08 -7.77
N GLU A 30 -13.78 -23.38 -7.43
CA GLU A 30 -14.99 -23.90 -6.78
C GLU A 30 -14.84 -24.65 -5.44
N GLU A 31 -14.99 -23.90 -4.35
CA GLU A 31 -15.74 -24.40 -3.20
C GLU A 31 -17.08 -23.66 -3.19
N ALA A 32 -18.14 -24.38 -3.56
CA ALA A 32 -19.52 -23.95 -3.41
C ALA A 32 -19.86 -23.91 -1.91
N GLY A 33 -19.52 -22.80 -1.26
CA GLY A 33 -20.00 -22.44 0.06
C GLY A 33 -20.86 -21.19 -0.06
N SER A 34 -22.17 -21.32 0.16
CA SER A 34 -23.05 -20.17 0.39
C SER A 34 -22.61 -19.47 1.68
N GLY A 35 -21.67 -18.53 1.54
CA GLY A 35 -21.27 -17.59 2.56
C GLY A 35 -21.18 -16.24 1.87
N SER A 36 -21.76 -15.21 2.46
CA SER A 36 -21.48 -13.83 2.07
C SER A 36 -19.96 -13.65 2.08
N GLU A 37 -19.33 -13.66 0.90
CA GLU A 37 -17.90 -13.35 0.77
C GLU A 37 -17.75 -11.88 1.16
N GLY A 38 -17.39 -11.66 2.43
CA GLY A 38 -17.11 -10.32 2.94
C GLY A 38 -16.01 -9.66 2.12
N ILE A 39 -16.06 -8.33 2.04
CA ILE A 39 -15.10 -7.50 1.30
C ILE A 39 -13.65 -8.00 1.58
N PRO A 40 -12.86 -8.35 0.55
CA PRO A 40 -11.50 -8.84 0.74
C PRO A 40 -10.68 -7.93 1.65
N GLY A 41 -10.01 -8.51 2.65
CA GLY A 41 -9.23 -7.76 3.64
C GLY A 41 -10.04 -7.16 4.80
N MET A 42 -11.37 -7.11 4.74
CA MET A 42 -12.21 -6.55 5.81
C MET A 42 -12.04 -7.30 7.13
N ALA A 43 -11.99 -8.63 7.09
CA ALA A 43 -11.80 -9.44 8.30
C ALA A 43 -10.46 -9.12 9.00
N GLU A 44 -9.38 -8.92 8.23
CA GLU A 44 -8.10 -8.50 8.80
C GLU A 44 -8.14 -7.06 9.29
N ALA A 45 -8.79 -6.15 8.56
CA ALA A 45 -8.94 -4.77 8.97
C ALA A 45 -9.69 -4.66 10.31
N CYS A 46 -10.78 -5.40 10.51
CA CYS A 46 -11.51 -5.46 11.77
C CYS A 46 -10.74 -6.13 12.92
N ARG A 47 -9.76 -7.00 12.62
CA ARG A 47 -8.84 -7.52 13.64
C ARG A 47 -7.83 -6.48 14.09
N ARG A 48 -7.44 -5.55 13.21
CA ARG A 48 -6.44 -4.52 13.48
C ARG A 48 -7.02 -3.24 14.06
N PHE A 49 -8.22 -2.85 13.61
CA PHE A 49 -8.83 -1.58 13.92
C PHE A 49 -10.31 -1.76 14.27
N PRO A 50 -10.86 -0.98 15.21
CA PRO A 50 -12.30 -0.85 15.37
C PRO A 50 -12.92 -0.32 14.07
N LEU A 51 -14.15 -0.77 13.79
CA LEU A 51 -14.92 -0.26 12.66
C LEU A 51 -15.18 1.24 12.88
N PRO A 52 -14.86 2.11 11.90
CA PRO A 52 -15.17 3.53 12.02
C PRO A 52 -16.68 3.74 11.91
N SER A 53 -17.19 4.73 12.63
CA SER A 53 -18.53 5.28 12.39
C SER A 53 -18.59 6.01 11.04
N PRO A 54 -19.79 6.21 10.47
CA PRO A 54 -19.95 7.00 9.24
C PRO A 54 -19.37 8.42 9.35
N ASP A 55 -19.57 9.09 10.48
CA ASP A 55 -19.03 10.44 10.71
C ASP A 55 -17.51 10.46 10.78
N GLU A 56 -16.89 9.47 11.42
CA GLU A 56 -15.42 9.32 11.46
C GLU A 56 -14.86 9.05 10.07
N ALA A 57 -15.54 8.22 9.27
CA ALA A 57 -15.13 7.95 7.89
C ALA A 57 -15.25 9.20 7.01
N ALA A 58 -16.38 9.91 7.07
CA ALA A 58 -16.60 11.15 6.34
C ALA A 58 -15.59 12.23 6.75
N HIS A 59 -15.30 12.36 8.04
CA HIS A 59 -14.28 13.29 8.54
C HIS A 59 -12.89 12.93 8.04
N ALA A 60 -12.47 11.67 8.13
CA ALA A 60 -11.12 11.23 7.73
C ALA A 60 -10.89 11.35 6.21
N LEU A 61 -11.95 11.17 5.41
CA LEU A 61 -11.88 11.23 3.94
C LEU A 61 -12.15 12.62 3.35
N ARG A 62 -12.46 13.63 4.18
CA ARG A 62 -12.75 14.99 3.71
C ARG A 62 -11.57 15.62 2.97
N GLU A 63 -11.88 16.58 2.10
CA GLU A 63 -10.87 17.49 1.56
C GLU A 63 -10.36 18.45 2.64
N LEU A 64 -9.06 18.68 2.64
CA LEU A 64 -8.33 19.52 3.57
C LEU A 64 -7.89 20.82 2.90
N SER A 65 -7.67 21.87 3.71
CA SER A 65 -7.19 23.15 3.21
C SER A 65 -5.68 23.15 2.94
N TRP A 66 -5.17 24.24 2.34
CA TRP A 66 -3.73 24.42 2.11
C TRP A 66 -2.89 24.35 3.39
N GLY A 67 -3.42 24.67 4.58
CA GLY A 67 -2.64 24.56 5.82
C GLY A 67 -2.57 23.14 6.39
N GLU A 68 -3.37 22.23 5.85
CA GLU A 68 -3.67 20.92 6.44
C GLU A 68 -3.21 19.76 5.56
N HIS A 69 -2.69 20.01 4.36
CA HIS A 69 -2.23 18.94 3.47
C HIS A 69 -1.01 18.20 4.04
N PHE A 70 -0.79 16.97 3.57
CA PHE A 70 0.45 16.26 3.77
C PHE A 70 1.39 16.45 2.58
N VAL A 71 2.70 16.56 2.84
CA VAL A 71 3.72 16.69 1.78
C VAL A 71 4.46 15.36 1.63
N ALA A 72 4.37 14.78 0.43
CA ALA A 72 5.15 13.60 0.05
C ALA A 72 6.18 13.96 -1.02
N GLY A 73 7.33 13.31 -0.99
CA GLY A 73 8.34 13.39 -2.04
C GLY A 73 8.07 12.37 -3.15
N ARG A 74 8.19 12.82 -4.39
CA ARG A 74 8.18 11.97 -5.58
C ARG A 74 9.49 12.14 -6.31
N MET A 75 10.22 11.06 -6.54
CA MET A 75 11.50 11.09 -7.23
C MET A 75 11.44 10.22 -8.48
N VAL A 76 11.75 10.82 -9.63
CA VAL A 76 11.87 10.14 -10.91
C VAL A 76 13.33 10.22 -11.37
N PRO A 77 14.02 9.10 -11.64
CA PRO A 77 15.46 9.10 -11.93
C PRO A 77 15.90 10.07 -13.04
N SER A 78 15.04 10.27 -14.04
CA SER A 78 15.31 11.16 -15.19
C SER A 78 14.92 12.62 -14.98
N LYS A 79 14.04 12.93 -14.02
CA LYS A 79 13.47 14.28 -13.81
C LYS A 79 13.82 14.90 -12.46
N GLY A 80 14.38 14.12 -11.54
CA GLY A 80 14.67 14.55 -10.18
C GLY A 80 13.46 14.46 -9.25
N GLY A 81 13.58 15.12 -8.10
CA GLY A 81 12.59 15.12 -7.03
C GLY A 81 11.61 16.28 -7.14
N SER A 82 10.37 16.03 -6.76
CA SER A 82 9.33 17.05 -6.62
C SER A 82 8.46 16.74 -5.40
N ASP A 83 7.98 17.79 -4.73
CA ASP A 83 6.99 17.66 -3.68
C ASP A 83 5.59 17.46 -4.27
N LEU A 84 4.81 16.63 -3.59
CA LEU A 84 3.42 16.35 -3.88
C LEU A 84 2.58 16.70 -2.65
N TYR A 85 1.59 17.55 -2.86
CA TYR A 85 0.68 18.04 -1.82
C TYR A 85 -0.59 17.20 -1.83
N LEU A 86 -0.87 16.51 -0.73
CA LEU A 86 -1.95 15.55 -0.58
C LEU A 86 -3.03 16.14 0.34
N TYR A 87 -4.19 16.47 -0.23
CA TYR A 87 -5.26 17.22 0.44
C TYR A 87 -6.32 16.35 1.11
N ASN A 88 -6.17 15.03 1.10
CA ASN A 88 -7.04 14.13 1.82
C ASN A 88 -6.37 12.77 1.99
N LEU A 89 -6.88 11.96 2.93
CA LEU A 89 -6.34 10.62 3.20
C LEU A 89 -6.44 9.70 1.97
N HIS A 90 -7.49 9.84 1.16
CA HIS A 90 -7.68 9.03 -0.04
C HIS A 90 -6.56 9.28 -1.07
N SER A 91 -6.19 10.53 -1.35
CA SER A 91 -5.07 10.88 -2.23
C SER A 91 -3.75 10.37 -1.69
N ALA A 92 -3.54 10.40 -0.37
CA ALA A 92 -2.35 9.80 0.25
C ALA A 92 -2.33 8.27 0.06
N ALA A 93 -3.48 7.60 0.21
CA ALA A 93 -3.60 6.17 -0.05
C ALA A 93 -3.37 5.82 -1.51
N VAL A 94 -3.95 6.56 -2.46
CA VAL A 94 -3.67 6.38 -3.89
C VAL A 94 -2.18 6.54 -4.15
N PHE A 95 -1.56 7.62 -3.66
CA PHE A 95 -0.14 7.84 -3.86
C PHE A 95 0.72 6.71 -3.26
N LEU A 96 0.45 6.27 -2.04
CA LEU A 96 1.30 5.30 -1.34
C LEU A 96 1.06 3.85 -1.78
N LEU A 97 -0.17 3.49 -2.12
CA LEU A 97 -0.57 2.12 -2.43
C LEU A 97 -0.54 1.80 -3.93
N ASP A 98 -0.54 2.82 -4.80
CA ASP A 98 -0.44 2.59 -6.23
C ASP A 98 0.83 1.78 -6.56
N ARG A 99 0.65 0.69 -7.30
CA ARG A 99 1.76 -0.19 -7.68
C ARG A 99 2.46 0.42 -8.89
N ASP A 100 3.41 1.31 -8.62
CA ASP A 100 4.51 1.43 -9.55
C ASP A 100 5.34 0.15 -9.42
N GLU A 101 5.12 -0.82 -10.30
CA GLU A 101 5.88 -2.07 -10.32
C GLU A 101 7.37 -1.73 -10.36
N ALA A 102 8.07 -1.95 -9.24
CA ALA A 102 9.51 -1.87 -9.16
C ALA A 102 10.14 -2.99 -10.02
N ARG A 103 10.16 -2.81 -11.33
CA ARG A 103 10.93 -3.66 -12.25
C ARG A 103 12.38 -3.27 -12.14
N VAL A 104 13.17 -4.00 -11.36
CA VAL A 104 14.62 -3.80 -11.31
C VAL A 104 15.23 -4.17 -12.66
N GLY A 105 15.47 -3.17 -13.49
CA GLY A 105 16.02 -3.32 -14.84
C GLY A 105 16.47 -1.98 -15.42
N LYS A 106 17.46 -2.02 -16.31
CA LYS A 106 17.97 -0.83 -17.01
C LYS A 106 16.85 -0.25 -17.89
N GLY A 107 16.35 0.95 -17.56
CA GLY A 107 15.27 1.62 -18.30
C GLY A 107 13.87 1.50 -17.67
N ALA A 108 13.75 1.04 -16.43
CA ALA A 108 12.48 1.10 -15.71
C ALA A 108 12.20 2.53 -15.21
N ASP A 109 11.00 3.04 -15.50
CA ASP A 109 10.47 4.34 -15.07
C ASP A 109 10.05 4.32 -13.57
N GLN A 110 10.87 3.75 -12.69
CA GLN A 110 10.53 3.60 -11.28
C GLN A 110 10.37 4.96 -10.61
N ILE A 111 9.21 5.20 -10.01
CA ILE A 111 8.98 6.32 -9.11
C ILE A 111 9.35 5.91 -7.69
N ILE A 112 10.30 6.62 -7.08
CA ILE A 112 10.60 6.45 -5.66
C ILE A 112 9.66 7.37 -4.88
N LYS A 113 8.88 6.78 -3.98
CA LYS A 113 7.93 7.47 -3.09
C LYS A 113 8.62 7.71 -1.74
N LEU A 114 8.60 8.95 -1.29
CA LEU A 114 9.25 9.39 -0.08
C LEU A 114 8.24 10.05 0.85
N ILE A 115 8.18 9.64 2.10
CA ILE A 115 7.41 10.32 3.14
C ILE A 115 8.26 10.42 4.40
N ASP A 116 8.04 11.45 5.20
CA ASP A 116 8.39 11.42 6.60
C ASP A 116 7.29 10.65 7.35
N VAL A 117 7.62 9.45 7.83
CA VAL A 117 6.66 8.55 8.50
C VAL A 117 6.17 9.16 9.81
N ASP A 118 7.02 9.87 10.53
CA ASP A 118 6.67 10.46 11.83
C ASP A 118 5.77 11.69 11.62
N ALA A 119 6.04 12.49 10.58
CA ALA A 119 5.14 13.55 10.16
C ALA A 119 3.80 13.00 9.63
N PHE A 120 3.81 11.86 8.94
CA PHE A 120 2.58 11.21 8.47
C PHE A 120 1.71 10.73 9.64
N VAL A 121 2.32 10.12 10.67
CA VAL A 121 1.63 9.72 11.90
C VAL A 121 1.02 10.93 12.61
N ALA A 122 1.78 12.02 12.75
CA ALA A 122 1.27 13.26 13.36
C ALA A 122 0.08 13.83 12.56
N TRP A 123 0.20 13.89 11.23
CA TRP A 123 -0.86 14.35 10.35
C TRP A 123 -2.13 13.50 10.44
N LEU A 124 -1.99 12.17 10.48
CA LEU A 124 -3.11 11.25 10.66
C LEU A 124 -3.88 11.53 11.95
N ARG A 125 -3.15 11.74 13.05
CA ARG A 125 -3.74 11.97 14.36
C ARG A 125 -4.38 13.36 14.46
N ASP A 126 -3.62 14.39 14.13
CA ASP A 126 -3.95 15.77 14.49
C ASP A 126 -4.81 16.47 13.44
N THR A 127 -4.69 16.06 12.17
CA THR A 127 -5.40 16.70 11.05
C THR A 127 -6.48 15.81 10.47
N VAL A 128 -6.15 14.56 10.11
CA VAL A 128 -7.13 13.62 9.55
C VAL A 128 -8.12 13.16 10.61
N GLY A 129 -7.66 13.00 11.86
CA GLY A 129 -8.45 12.56 13.00
C GLY A 129 -8.48 11.04 13.19
N ASP A 130 -7.68 10.27 12.45
CA ASP A 130 -7.58 8.82 12.60
C ASP A 130 -6.47 8.42 13.56
N ALA A 131 -6.70 8.68 14.85
CA ALA A 131 -5.77 8.32 15.92
C ALA A 131 -5.49 6.80 15.98
N THR A 132 -6.46 5.97 15.59
CA THR A 132 -6.30 4.51 15.63
C THR A 132 -5.26 4.04 14.60
N LEU A 133 -5.33 4.54 13.36
CA LEU A 133 -4.33 4.24 12.35
C LEU A 133 -2.96 4.82 12.73
N ALA A 134 -2.93 6.07 13.23
CA ALA A 134 -1.70 6.71 13.69
C ALA A 134 -0.99 5.88 14.78
N ASP A 135 -1.73 5.40 15.77
CA ASP A 135 -1.21 4.58 16.88
C ASP A 135 -0.66 3.24 16.40
N ALA A 136 -1.37 2.59 15.47
CA ALA A 136 -0.92 1.33 14.91
C ALA A 136 0.38 1.50 14.12
N ILE A 137 0.50 2.55 13.30
CA ILE A 137 1.72 2.85 12.56
C ILE A 137 2.87 3.16 13.52
N ALA A 138 2.65 4.04 14.50
CA ALA A 138 3.69 4.40 15.48
C ALA A 138 4.23 3.18 16.24
N ARG A 139 3.36 2.21 16.54
CA ARG A 139 3.73 0.96 17.22
C ARG A 139 4.46 -0.04 16.30
N GLU A 140 4.06 -0.13 15.03
CA GLU A 140 4.58 -1.14 14.08
C GLU A 140 5.71 -0.61 13.17
N CYS A 141 6.05 0.68 13.26
CA CYS A 141 7.06 1.34 12.43
C CYS A 141 8.02 2.22 13.27
N PRO A 142 8.72 1.66 14.28
CA PRO A 142 9.62 2.43 15.14
C PRO A 142 10.74 3.12 14.34
N ALA A 143 11.22 4.26 14.84
CA ALA A 143 12.11 5.15 14.07
C ALA A 143 13.49 4.55 13.73
N ASP A 144 13.91 3.52 14.47
CA ASP A 144 15.15 2.77 14.26
C ASP A 144 15.05 1.67 13.19
N ASP A 145 13.84 1.32 12.75
CA ASP A 145 13.66 0.36 11.66
C ASP A 145 14.14 0.94 10.31
N PRO A 146 14.62 0.08 9.39
CA PRO A 146 14.93 0.50 8.04
C PRO A 146 13.74 1.19 7.37
N TYR A 147 14.00 2.32 6.70
CA TYR A 147 12.94 3.13 6.06
C TYR A 147 12.02 2.31 5.15
N ARG A 148 12.60 1.39 4.36
CA ARG A 148 11.84 0.51 3.46
C ARG A 148 10.81 -0.32 4.22
N ASP A 149 11.19 -0.89 5.36
CA ASP A 149 10.34 -1.77 6.15
C ASP A 149 9.25 -0.95 6.85
N ARG A 150 9.60 0.25 7.36
CA ARG A 150 8.63 1.23 7.87
C ARG A 150 7.60 1.59 6.80
N LEU A 151 8.03 1.91 5.59
CA LEU A 151 7.13 2.28 4.49
C LEU A 151 6.21 1.12 4.07
N GLU A 152 6.73 -0.11 3.98
CA GLU A 152 5.92 -1.29 3.69
C GLU A 152 4.86 -1.56 4.78
N ASN A 153 5.22 -1.36 6.05
CA ASN A 153 4.28 -1.48 7.17
C ASN A 153 3.21 -0.38 7.13
N VAL A 154 3.58 0.88 6.84
CA VAL A 154 2.63 1.99 6.63
C VAL A 154 1.65 1.64 5.51
N GLN A 155 2.15 1.18 4.35
CA GLN A 155 1.32 0.79 3.22
C GLN A 155 0.35 -0.34 3.58
N ARG A 156 0.81 -1.37 4.31
CA ARG A 156 -0.04 -2.48 4.76
C ARG A 156 -1.18 -1.99 5.66
N LEU A 157 -0.86 -1.19 6.68
CA LEU A 157 -1.85 -0.69 7.64
C LEU A 157 -2.83 0.27 6.98
N LEU A 158 -2.34 1.16 6.11
CA LEU A 158 -3.16 2.09 5.35
C LEU A 158 -4.12 1.35 4.41
N ALA A 159 -3.66 0.31 3.70
CA ALA A 159 -4.52 -0.48 2.83
C ALA A 159 -5.67 -1.13 3.60
N LEU A 160 -5.40 -1.72 4.77
CA LEU A 160 -6.45 -2.29 5.63
C LEU A 160 -7.44 -1.23 6.11
N ARG A 161 -6.96 -0.04 6.49
CA ARG A 161 -7.84 1.04 6.95
C ARG A 161 -8.73 1.58 5.84
N MET A 162 -8.20 1.70 4.61
CA MET A 162 -8.98 2.13 3.45
C MET A 162 -10.09 1.13 3.08
N VAL A 163 -9.92 -0.17 3.35
CA VAL A 163 -11.00 -1.15 3.18
C VAL A 163 -12.18 -0.84 4.11
N GLN A 164 -11.92 -0.46 5.37
CA GLN A 164 -12.98 -0.05 6.30
C GLN A 164 -13.69 1.23 5.86
N TYR A 165 -12.92 2.22 5.41
CA TYR A 165 -13.49 3.47 4.95
C TYR A 165 -14.31 3.33 3.66
N GLY A 166 -13.86 2.53 2.70
CA GLY A 166 -14.64 2.24 1.49
C GLY A 166 -16.00 1.61 1.82
N ALA A 167 -16.01 0.61 2.70
CA ALA A 167 -17.25 -0.03 3.13
C ALA A 167 -18.19 0.93 3.89
N ALA A 168 -17.65 1.83 4.73
CA ALA A 168 -18.44 2.82 5.45
C ALA A 168 -19.07 3.85 4.51
N SER A 169 -18.34 4.31 3.49
CA SER A 169 -18.86 5.22 2.47
C SER A 169 -19.96 4.56 1.62
N ASP A 170 -19.77 3.30 1.20
CA ASP A 170 -20.80 2.57 0.44
C ASP A 170 -22.09 2.36 1.24
N ALA A 171 -21.96 2.04 2.53
CA ALA A 171 -23.11 1.88 3.41
C ALA A 171 -23.90 3.19 3.61
N MET A 172 -23.20 4.32 3.70
CA MET A 172 -23.82 5.65 3.81
C MET A 172 -24.59 6.01 2.53
N ASN A 173 -23.97 5.80 1.37
CA ASN A 173 -24.62 6.04 0.07
C ASN A 173 -25.87 5.16 -0.12
N ALA A 174 -25.84 3.90 0.34
CA ALA A 174 -26.99 3.01 0.28
C ALA A 174 -28.14 3.49 1.20
N ALA A 175 -27.82 3.94 2.42
CA ALA A 175 -28.81 4.47 3.36
C ALA A 175 -29.47 5.76 2.88
N ASP A 176 -28.74 6.62 2.15
CA ASP A 176 -29.30 7.84 1.56
C ASP A 176 -30.24 7.53 0.38
N ALA A 177 -29.91 6.52 -0.45
CA ALA A 177 -30.76 6.08 -1.56
C ALA A 177 -32.10 5.51 -1.09
N GLU A 178 -32.12 4.75 0.02
CA GLU A 178 -33.36 4.22 0.61
C GLU A 178 -34.26 5.32 1.20
N GLN A 179 -33.69 6.46 1.59
CA GLN A 179 -34.44 7.61 2.10
C GLN A 179 -35.08 8.47 0.99
N ASP A 180 -34.46 8.52 -0.20
CA ASP A 180 -34.96 9.26 -1.37
C ASP A 180 -36.09 8.50 -2.10
N GLU A 181 -36.06 7.17 -2.14
CA GLU A 181 -37.14 6.35 -2.74
C GLU A 181 -38.43 6.28 -1.89
N GLY A 182 -38.38 6.79 -0.65
CA GLY A 182 -39.51 6.81 0.29
C GLY A 182 -40.30 8.14 0.35
N ALA A 183 -39.94 9.14 -0.45
CA ALA A 183 -40.54 10.48 -0.49
C ALA A 183 -41.49 10.69 -1.70
#